data_AF-A0A3N4J2Q6-F1
#
_entry.id   AF-A0A3N4J2Q6-F1
#
_cell.length_a   1.000
_cell.length_b   1.000
_cell.length_c   1.000
_cell.angle_alpha   90.00
_cell.angle_beta   90.00
_cell.angle_gamma   90.00
#
_symmetry.space_group_name_H-M   'P 1'
#
loop_
_entity.id
_entity.type
_entity.pdbx_description
1 polymer ?
#
loop_
_entity_poly.entity_id
_entity_poly.type
_entity_poly.pdbx_seq_one_letter_code
_entity_poly.pdbx_strand_id
1 'polypeptide(L)'
;MADLVQSLKDHNTRKEISPVDQEDPKCDAILVTQSKVSSEEGTKRDARDAFGQALGEEELEVKMVMGELYVGNPRGLGLAGVNTEIASLKGKVASLEQKDILKDTEIAKLKDYVSTLRLAGQDYRRVRNRFISTFKRDKLDGVTQSDLDIIREGNITVHRGDAAVDALLYDGIEGRYDTYTFEELYGMHPSDVKKITHKETIDILNLHAAVRANNDKTGTDEFYKKFAEFIKAFRMSDPKVNYLIGESTNATRAAYWSLLKCPRYKDSA
;
A
#
# COMPACT_ATOMS: atom_id res chain seq x y z
N MET A 1 6.93 -26.16 -28.88
CA MET A 1 8.35 -25.75 -28.75
C MET A 1 9.03 -25.46 -30.09
N ALA A 2 8.60 -26.05 -31.22
CA ALA A 2 9.20 -25.77 -32.53
C ALA A 2 8.93 -24.34 -33.04
N ASP A 3 7.70 -23.83 -32.93
CA ASP A 3 7.32 -22.53 -33.53
C ASP A 3 8.07 -21.32 -32.94
N LEU A 4 8.41 -21.37 -31.65
CA LEU A 4 9.16 -20.30 -30.98
C LEU A 4 10.58 -20.14 -31.54
N VAL A 5 11.18 -21.24 -32.03
CA VAL A 5 12.54 -21.26 -32.58
C VAL A 5 12.56 -20.68 -34.00
N GLN A 6 11.47 -20.83 -34.76
CA GLN A 6 11.36 -20.24 -36.10
C GLN A 6 11.17 -18.72 -36.02
N SER A 7 10.27 -18.23 -35.17
CA SER A 7 10.09 -16.78 -34.94
C SER A 7 11.36 -16.06 -34.49
N LEU A 8 12.26 -16.72 -33.77
CA LEU A 8 13.55 -16.13 -33.36
C LEU A 8 14.59 -16.09 -34.49
N LYS A 9 14.51 -16.98 -35.49
CA LYS A 9 15.40 -16.94 -36.66
C LYS A 9 15.03 -15.80 -37.61
N ASP A 10 13.74 -15.67 -37.93
CA ASP A 10 13.25 -14.68 -38.89
C ASP A 10 13.48 -13.23 -38.39
N HIS A 11 13.55 -13.05 -37.06
CA HIS A 11 13.86 -11.76 -36.44
C HIS A 11 15.36 -11.39 -36.44
N ASN A 12 16.25 -12.38 -36.60
CA ASN A 12 17.70 -12.19 -36.55
C ASN A 12 18.32 -11.93 -37.94
N THR A 13 17.74 -12.47 -39.02
CA THR A 13 18.21 -12.25 -40.41
C THR A 13 17.91 -10.87 -40.99
N ARG A 14 17.31 -9.96 -40.22
CA ARG A 14 17.04 -8.56 -40.64
C ARG A 14 17.93 -7.52 -39.96
N LYS A 15 18.95 -7.94 -39.20
CA LYS A 15 20.01 -7.09 -38.67
C LYS A 15 21.35 -7.54 -39.25
N GLU A 16 22.15 -6.54 -39.69
CA GLU A 16 23.46 -6.70 -40.36
C GLU A 16 23.31 -7.31 -41.77
N ILE A 17 23.85 -6.79 -42.88
CA ILE A 17 25.00 -5.92 -43.22
C ILE A 17 24.59 -5.07 -44.44
N SER A 18 25.03 -3.84 -44.78
CA SER A 18 25.68 -2.64 -44.17
C SER A 18 25.75 -1.58 -45.32
N PRO A 19 26.63 -0.54 -45.41
CA PRO A 19 27.28 0.35 -44.42
C PRO A 19 27.17 1.87 -44.78
N VAL A 20 27.65 2.77 -43.88
CA VAL A 20 28.35 4.07 -44.17
C VAL A 20 27.59 5.16 -44.99
N ASP A 21 27.46 6.42 -44.56
CA ASP A 21 28.39 7.27 -43.79
C ASP A 21 27.70 8.46 -43.05
N GLN A 22 28.51 9.25 -42.33
CA GLN A 22 28.28 10.62 -41.77
C GLN A 22 27.64 10.79 -40.36
N GLU A 23 28.56 10.89 -39.40
CA GLU A 23 28.64 11.88 -38.29
C GLU A 23 27.45 12.08 -37.31
N ASP A 24 27.59 11.47 -36.13
CA ASP A 24 27.19 12.07 -34.84
C ASP A 24 28.38 12.92 -34.35
N PRO A 25 28.20 14.18 -33.88
CA PRO A 25 27.73 14.37 -32.51
C PRO A 25 26.81 15.58 -32.29
N LYS A 26 25.59 15.37 -31.79
CA LYS A 26 25.02 16.30 -30.79
C LYS A 26 23.84 15.74 -30.00
N CYS A 27 24.05 15.66 -28.69
CA CYS A 27 22.96 15.71 -27.72
C CYS A 27 22.26 17.06 -27.84
N ASP A 28 21.04 17.09 -28.36
CA ASP A 28 20.17 18.27 -28.25
C ASP A 28 19.78 18.47 -26.79
N ALA A 29 20.47 19.42 -26.15
CA ALA A 29 20.09 19.91 -24.84
C ALA A 29 18.69 20.53 -24.91
N ILE A 30 17.79 20.12 -24.02
CA ILE A 30 16.47 20.75 -23.86
C ILE A 30 16.69 22.15 -23.25
N LEU A 31 16.95 23.11 -24.12
CA LEU A 31 17.01 24.53 -23.82
C LEU A 31 15.60 25.01 -23.49
N VAL A 32 15.24 24.96 -22.20
CA VAL A 32 14.06 25.66 -21.67
C VAL A 32 14.35 27.16 -21.70
N THR A 33 14.22 27.76 -22.88
CA THR A 33 14.12 29.21 -23.00
C THR A 33 12.73 29.62 -22.55
N GLN A 34 12.64 30.56 -21.61
CA GLN A 34 11.42 31.34 -21.47
C GLN A 34 11.23 32.08 -22.79
N SER A 35 10.29 31.62 -23.62
CA SER A 35 9.94 32.33 -24.84
C SER A 35 9.44 33.71 -24.42
N LYS A 36 10.23 34.74 -24.76
CA LYS A 36 9.81 36.13 -24.63
C LYS A 36 8.70 36.32 -25.65
N VAL A 37 7.45 36.11 -25.20
CA VAL A 37 6.25 36.34 -26.00
C VAL A 37 6.42 37.70 -26.65
N SER A 38 6.40 37.72 -27.98
CA SER A 38 6.42 38.95 -28.77
C SER A 38 5.26 39.85 -28.33
N SER A 39 5.30 41.14 -28.67
CA SER A 39 4.11 41.97 -28.47
C SER A 39 2.93 41.29 -29.17
N GLU A 40 1.73 41.43 -28.62
CA GLU A 40 0.54 40.71 -29.08
C GLU A 40 0.33 40.84 -30.60
N GLU A 41 0.68 42.00 -31.17
CA GLU A 41 0.64 42.37 -32.58
C GLU A 41 1.69 41.66 -33.45
N GLY A 42 2.82 41.24 -32.88
CA GLY A 42 3.80 40.37 -33.52
C GLY A 42 3.27 38.95 -33.59
N THR A 43 2.86 38.40 -32.45
CA THR A 43 2.28 37.05 -32.36
C THR A 43 1.04 36.88 -33.25
N LYS A 44 0.18 37.89 -33.35
CA LYS A 44 -0.97 37.94 -34.29
C LYS A 44 -0.56 37.93 -35.76
N ARG A 45 0.61 38.49 -36.10
CA ARG A 45 1.11 38.58 -37.48
C ARG A 45 1.73 37.27 -37.90
N ASP A 46 2.63 36.74 -37.06
CA ASP A 46 3.26 35.44 -37.27
C ASP A 46 2.19 34.32 -37.36
N ALA A 47 1.16 34.37 -36.52
CA ALA A 47 0.01 33.45 -36.60
C ALA A 47 -0.81 33.60 -37.89
N ARG A 48 -0.97 34.83 -38.43
CA ARG A 48 -1.66 35.05 -39.72
C ARG A 48 -0.84 34.55 -40.90
N ASP A 49 0.47 34.80 -40.90
CA ASP A 49 1.36 34.39 -41.98
C ASP A 49 1.50 32.86 -42.00
N ALA A 50 1.64 32.22 -40.83
CA ALA A 50 1.61 30.75 -40.72
C ALA A 50 0.26 30.15 -41.14
N PHE A 51 -0.86 30.79 -40.84
CA PHE A 51 -2.19 30.35 -41.30
C PHE A 51 -2.36 30.52 -42.81
N GLY A 52 -1.79 31.59 -43.39
CA GLY A 52 -1.75 31.83 -44.83
C GLY A 52 -0.88 30.81 -45.57
N GLN A 53 0.26 30.41 -44.99
CA GLN A 53 1.09 29.33 -45.51
C GLN A 53 0.39 27.96 -45.41
N ALA A 54 -0.23 27.64 -44.27
CA ALA A 54 -1.00 26.41 -44.13
C ALA A 54 -2.13 26.31 -45.16
N LEU A 55 -2.85 27.41 -45.43
CA LEU A 55 -3.85 27.50 -46.51
C LEU A 55 -3.30 27.31 -47.93
N GLY A 56 -2.00 27.49 -48.14
CA GLY A 56 -1.32 27.36 -49.44
C GLY A 56 -0.56 26.05 -49.65
N GLU A 57 -0.14 25.38 -48.56
CA GLU A 57 0.77 24.21 -48.61
C GLU A 57 0.21 22.94 -47.94
N GLU A 58 -0.71 23.04 -46.97
CA GLU A 58 -1.30 21.88 -46.28
C GLU A 58 -2.80 21.78 -46.61
N GLU A 59 -3.25 20.62 -47.13
CA GLU A 59 -4.69 20.41 -47.35
C GLU A 59 -5.46 20.48 -46.01
N LEU A 60 -6.37 21.45 -45.91
CA LEU A 60 -7.30 21.55 -44.78
C LEU A 60 -8.33 20.43 -44.87
N GLU A 61 -8.23 19.49 -43.95
CA GLU A 61 -9.20 18.41 -43.81
C GLU A 61 -10.39 18.86 -42.95
N VAL A 62 -11.54 18.21 -43.17
CA VAL A 62 -12.75 18.38 -42.36
C VAL A 62 -13.04 17.06 -41.66
N LYS A 63 -13.08 17.07 -40.32
CA LYS A 63 -13.24 15.86 -39.51
C LYS A 63 -14.34 16.05 -38.46
N MET A 64 -15.27 15.10 -38.42
CA MET A 64 -16.20 14.95 -37.30
C MET A 64 -15.49 14.29 -36.13
N VAL A 65 -15.46 14.96 -34.97
CA VAL A 65 -14.93 14.42 -33.72
C VAL A 65 -15.97 14.60 -32.63
N MET A 66 -16.40 13.50 -32.00
CA MET A 66 -17.41 13.49 -30.92
C MET A 66 -18.76 14.18 -31.26
N GLY A 67 -19.08 14.32 -32.55
CA GLY A 67 -20.32 14.96 -33.04
C GLY A 67 -20.17 16.44 -33.43
N GLU A 68 -18.99 17.02 -33.23
CA GLU A 68 -18.65 18.38 -33.66
C GLU A 68 -17.76 18.36 -34.92
N LEU A 69 -17.91 19.39 -35.77
CA LEU A 69 -17.17 19.54 -37.01
C LEU A 69 -15.90 20.36 -36.77
N TYR A 70 -14.74 19.77 -37.01
CA TYR A 70 -13.45 20.45 -36.93
C TYR A 70 -12.85 20.58 -38.33
N VAL A 71 -12.22 21.74 -38.61
CA VAL A 71 -11.48 22.01 -39.85
C VAL A 71 -10.07 22.42 -39.46
N GLY A 72 -9.06 21.81 -40.08
CA GLY A 72 -7.66 22.08 -39.76
C GLY A 72 -6.70 21.19 -40.53
N ASN A 73 -5.40 21.41 -40.32
CA ASN A 73 -4.39 20.49 -40.81
C ASN A 73 -4.41 19.16 -40.01
N PRO A 74 -3.82 18.08 -40.53
CA PRO A 74 -3.85 16.77 -39.88
C PRO A 74 -3.31 16.77 -38.43
N ARG A 75 -2.33 17.64 -38.13
CA ARG A 75 -1.77 17.81 -36.78
C ARG A 75 -2.79 18.43 -35.82
N GLY A 76 -3.48 19.49 -36.22
CA GLY A 76 -4.53 20.14 -35.42
C GLY A 76 -5.74 19.23 -35.21
N LEU A 77 -6.15 18.47 -36.23
CA LEU A 77 -7.25 17.49 -36.14
C LEU A 77 -6.91 16.25 -35.30
N GLY A 78 -5.64 15.99 -35.03
CA GLY A 78 -5.19 15.02 -34.03
C GLY A 78 -5.39 15.49 -32.58
N LEU A 79 -5.52 16.80 -32.36
CA LEU A 79 -5.77 17.41 -31.05
C LEU A 79 -7.24 17.83 -30.84
N ALA A 80 -8.04 17.85 -31.90
CA ALA A 80 -9.48 18.07 -31.84
C ALA A 80 -10.16 17.02 -30.92
N GLY A 81 -11.09 17.47 -30.06
CA GLY A 81 -11.77 16.60 -29.10
C GLY A 81 -10.94 16.15 -27.88
N VAL A 82 -9.61 16.37 -27.84
CA VAL A 82 -8.79 15.95 -26.68
C VAL A 82 -9.28 16.60 -25.37
N ASN A 83 -9.74 17.85 -25.41
CA ASN A 83 -10.31 18.52 -24.23
C ASN A 83 -11.62 17.86 -23.74
N THR A 84 -12.48 17.37 -24.64
CA THR A 84 -13.72 16.67 -24.24
C THR A 84 -13.43 15.25 -23.75
N GLU A 85 -12.41 14.59 -24.30
CA GLU A 85 -11.93 13.31 -23.78
C GLU A 85 -11.28 13.46 -22.40
N ILE A 86 -10.42 14.46 -22.18
CA ILE A 86 -9.87 14.81 -20.86
C ILE A 86 -10.97 15.10 -19.85
N ALA A 87 -12.02 15.85 -20.23
CA ALA A 87 -13.16 16.13 -19.36
C ALA A 87 -13.93 14.83 -19.00
N SER A 88 -14.16 13.95 -20.00
CA SER A 88 -14.81 12.65 -19.80
C SER A 88 -13.99 11.74 -18.88
N LEU A 89 -12.67 11.66 -19.08
CA LEU A 89 -11.75 10.88 -18.26
C LEU A 89 -11.68 11.42 -16.83
N LYS A 90 -11.59 12.74 -16.62
CA LYS A 90 -11.67 13.35 -15.28
C LYS A 90 -12.99 13.00 -14.57
N GLY A 91 -14.12 13.04 -15.27
CA GLY A 91 -15.41 12.61 -14.72
C GLY A 91 -15.44 11.13 -14.33
N LYS A 92 -14.85 10.24 -15.14
CA LYS A 92 -14.70 8.81 -14.83
C LYS A 92 -13.80 8.58 -13.62
N VAL A 93 -12.67 9.29 -13.52
CA VAL A 93 -11.74 9.21 -12.37
C VAL A 93 -12.45 9.62 -11.08
N ALA A 94 -13.12 10.78 -11.04
CA ALA A 94 -13.86 11.22 -9.86
C ALA A 94 -14.97 10.23 -9.45
N SER A 95 -15.65 9.61 -10.42
CA SER A 95 -16.64 8.56 -10.14
C SER A 95 -16.03 7.26 -9.58
N LEU A 96 -14.82 6.90 -9.99
CA LEU A 96 -14.09 5.76 -9.44
C LEU A 96 -13.58 6.04 -8.02
N GLU A 97 -12.98 7.21 -7.79
CA GLU A 97 -12.55 7.67 -6.46
C GLU A 97 -13.70 7.63 -5.45
N GLN A 98 -14.89 8.13 -5.84
CA GLN A 98 -16.07 8.08 -4.99
C GLN A 98 -16.55 6.64 -4.70
N LYS A 99 -16.45 5.73 -5.68
CA LYS A 99 -16.78 4.31 -5.49
C LYS A 99 -15.80 3.60 -4.57
N ASP A 100 -14.52 3.93 -4.62
CA ASP A 100 -13.53 3.32 -3.74
C ASP A 100 -13.67 3.82 -2.30
N ILE A 101 -13.96 5.11 -2.07
CA ILE A 101 -14.34 5.64 -0.73
C ILE A 101 -15.57 4.90 -0.16
N LEU A 102 -16.58 4.64 -1.00
CA LEU A 102 -17.78 3.89 -0.59
C LEU A 102 -17.45 2.43 -0.23
N LYS A 103 -16.65 1.74 -1.04
CA LYS A 103 -16.19 0.36 -0.75
C LYS A 103 -15.36 0.31 0.52
N ASP A 104 -14.43 1.24 0.74
CA ASP A 104 -13.62 1.28 1.96
C ASP A 104 -14.49 1.46 3.21
N THR A 105 -15.54 2.28 3.11
CA THR A 105 -16.55 2.46 4.17
C THR A 105 -17.34 1.17 4.43
N GLU A 106 -17.72 0.43 3.38
CA GLU A 106 -18.43 -0.84 3.51
C GLU A 106 -17.52 -1.96 4.06
N ILE A 107 -16.27 -2.03 3.60
CA ILE A 107 -15.23 -2.93 4.13
C ILE A 107 -14.96 -2.65 5.62
N ALA A 108 -14.95 -1.38 6.05
CA ALA A 108 -14.82 -1.02 7.45
C ALA A 108 -16.00 -1.55 8.29
N LYS A 109 -17.25 -1.34 7.83
CA LYS A 109 -18.46 -1.88 8.49
C LYS A 109 -18.47 -3.42 8.55
N LEU A 110 -18.09 -4.09 7.47
CA LEU A 110 -18.00 -5.55 7.42
C LEU A 110 -16.92 -6.08 8.37
N LYS A 111 -15.76 -5.42 8.48
CA LYS A 111 -14.72 -5.78 9.45
C LYS A 111 -15.20 -5.63 10.90
N ASP A 112 -15.92 -4.56 11.21
CA ASP A 112 -16.50 -4.33 12.54
C ASP A 112 -17.55 -5.40 12.89
N TYR A 113 -18.47 -5.68 11.96
CA TYR A 113 -19.47 -6.75 12.12
C TYR A 113 -18.84 -8.13 12.27
N VAL A 114 -17.85 -8.48 11.45
CA VAL A 114 -17.12 -9.76 11.55
C VAL A 114 -16.34 -9.86 12.86
N SER A 115 -15.78 -8.75 13.36
CA SER A 115 -15.08 -8.72 14.65
C SER A 115 -16.06 -8.94 15.81
N THR A 116 -17.21 -8.26 15.77
CA THR A 116 -18.31 -8.43 16.74
C THR A 116 -18.85 -9.87 16.71
N LEU A 117 -19.06 -10.45 15.52
CA LEU A 117 -19.53 -11.82 15.36
C LEU A 117 -18.48 -12.85 15.83
N ARG A 118 -17.18 -12.58 15.64
CA ARG A 118 -16.08 -13.39 16.20
C ARG A 118 -16.10 -13.41 17.73
N LEU A 119 -16.43 -12.29 18.37
CA LEU A 119 -16.52 -12.18 19.82
C LEU A 119 -17.80 -12.81 20.37
N ALA A 120 -18.90 -12.73 19.62
CA ALA A 120 -20.15 -13.43 19.94
C ALA A 120 -19.98 -14.97 19.88
N GLY A 121 -19.04 -15.46 19.06
CA GLY A 121 -18.60 -16.86 19.08
C GLY A 121 -17.83 -17.21 20.35
N GLN A 122 -18.52 -17.76 21.36
CA GLN A 122 -17.90 -18.22 22.61
C GLN A 122 -16.70 -19.15 22.37
N ASP A 123 -16.77 -20.03 21.38
CA ASP A 123 -15.67 -20.94 21.05
C ASP A 123 -14.43 -20.21 20.51
N TYR A 124 -14.62 -19.14 19.76
CA TYR A 124 -13.48 -18.31 19.33
C TYR A 124 -12.88 -17.55 20.52
N ARG A 125 -13.72 -17.00 21.43
CA ARG A 125 -13.27 -16.39 22.69
C ARG A 125 -12.47 -17.37 23.56
N ARG A 126 -12.91 -18.62 23.69
CA ARG A 126 -12.18 -19.72 24.38
C ARG A 126 -10.83 -19.99 23.74
N VAL A 127 -10.82 -20.16 22.41
CA VAL A 127 -9.61 -20.40 21.62
C VAL A 127 -8.57 -19.28 21.77
N ARG A 128 -9.01 -18.01 21.82
CA ARG A 128 -8.12 -16.86 22.05
C ARG A 128 -7.62 -16.77 23.49
N ASN A 129 -8.48 -16.99 24.48
CA ASN A 129 -8.07 -17.09 25.89
C ASN A 129 -7.00 -18.19 26.09
N ARG A 130 -7.18 -19.36 25.47
CA ARG A 130 -6.21 -20.46 25.51
C ARG A 130 -4.87 -20.09 24.91
N PHE A 131 -4.84 -19.31 23.82
CA PHE A 131 -3.58 -18.81 23.23
C PHE A 131 -2.79 -17.96 24.24
N ILE A 132 -3.43 -16.99 24.89
CA ILE A 132 -2.79 -16.11 25.88
C ILE A 132 -2.33 -16.91 27.12
N SER A 133 -3.19 -17.76 27.68
CA SER A 133 -2.83 -18.60 28.83
C SER A 133 -1.71 -19.61 28.50
N THR A 134 -1.66 -20.15 27.27
CA THR A 134 -0.56 -21.00 26.80
C THR A 134 0.75 -20.23 26.70
N PHE A 135 0.73 -19.04 26.09
CA PHE A 135 1.92 -18.16 26.06
C PHE A 135 2.42 -17.85 27.47
N LYS A 136 1.51 -17.49 28.38
CA LYS A 136 1.83 -17.20 29.78
C LYS A 136 2.49 -18.39 30.48
N ARG A 137 1.96 -19.60 30.31
CA ARG A 137 2.53 -20.84 30.86
C ARG A 137 3.91 -21.17 30.27
N ASP A 138 4.09 -20.97 28.97
CA ASP A 138 5.29 -21.44 28.25
C ASP A 138 6.45 -20.43 28.25
N LYS A 139 6.15 -19.13 28.39
CA LYS A 139 7.10 -18.03 28.17
C LYS A 139 7.22 -17.03 29.33
N LEU A 140 6.32 -17.06 30.30
CA LEU A 140 6.32 -16.16 31.46
C LEU A 140 6.22 -16.97 32.76
N ASP A 141 6.54 -16.31 33.88
CA ASP A 141 6.23 -16.83 35.22
C ASP A 141 4.82 -16.41 35.66
N GLY A 142 4.26 -17.10 36.66
CA GLY A 142 2.99 -16.70 37.30
C GLY A 142 1.71 -17.19 36.60
N VAL A 143 1.72 -18.38 36.01
CA VAL A 143 0.51 -19.07 35.54
C VAL A 143 -0.48 -19.29 36.70
N THR A 144 -1.77 -19.06 36.48
CA THR A 144 -2.83 -19.25 37.50
C THR A 144 -3.59 -20.55 37.29
N GLN A 145 -4.35 -21.01 38.29
CA GLN A 145 -5.23 -22.18 38.10
C GLN A 145 -6.25 -21.96 36.98
N SER A 146 -6.83 -20.75 36.88
CA SER A 146 -7.74 -20.37 35.80
C SER A 146 -7.08 -20.48 34.41
N ASP A 147 -5.81 -20.10 34.28
CA ASP A 147 -5.05 -20.31 33.04
C ASP A 147 -4.90 -21.81 32.70
N LEU A 148 -4.67 -22.67 33.70
CA LEU A 148 -4.57 -24.13 33.50
C LEU A 148 -5.91 -24.76 33.11
N ASP A 149 -7.02 -24.27 33.67
CA ASP A 149 -8.36 -24.74 33.35
C ASP A 149 -8.75 -24.36 31.91
N ILE A 150 -8.52 -23.10 31.51
CA ILE A 150 -8.68 -22.61 30.13
C ILE A 150 -7.86 -23.44 29.12
N ILE A 151 -6.63 -23.84 29.49
CA ILE A 151 -5.77 -24.68 28.62
C ILE A 151 -6.35 -26.09 28.46
N ARG A 152 -6.94 -26.64 29.52
CA ARG A 152 -7.49 -28.01 29.58
C ARG A 152 -8.79 -28.17 28.79
N GLU A 153 -9.63 -27.14 28.74
CA GLU A 153 -10.93 -27.18 28.03
C GLU A 153 -10.81 -27.21 26.50
N GLY A 154 -9.69 -26.77 25.93
CA GLY A 154 -9.52 -26.63 24.48
C GLY A 154 -8.63 -27.70 23.85
N ASN A 155 -9.07 -28.28 22.72
CA ASN A 155 -8.24 -29.16 21.87
C ASN A 155 -7.58 -28.43 20.69
N ILE A 156 -7.92 -27.16 20.43
CA ILE A 156 -7.48 -26.42 19.24
C ILE A 156 -6.25 -25.57 19.56
N THR A 157 -5.13 -25.82 18.87
CA THR A 157 -3.93 -25.00 18.97
C THR A 157 -4.02 -23.80 18.02
N VAL A 158 -3.64 -22.62 18.51
CA VAL A 158 -3.53 -21.41 17.69
C VAL A 158 -2.09 -20.93 17.70
N HIS A 159 -1.54 -20.73 16.50
CA HIS A 159 -0.13 -20.41 16.29
C HIS A 159 0.11 -18.92 15.94
N ARG A 160 -0.91 -18.06 16.00
CA ARG A 160 -0.81 -16.65 15.57
C ARG A 160 -1.56 -15.69 16.49
N GLY A 161 -0.92 -14.58 16.81
CA GLY A 161 -1.53 -13.45 17.50
C GLY A 161 -2.68 -12.82 16.71
N ASP A 162 -3.63 -12.25 17.44
CA ASP A 162 -4.78 -11.49 16.96
C ASP A 162 -5.06 -10.35 17.94
N ALA A 163 -4.15 -9.37 17.98
CA ALA A 163 -4.07 -8.31 18.99
C ALA A 163 -5.38 -7.53 19.16
N ALA A 164 -6.11 -7.32 18.06
CA ALA A 164 -7.39 -6.61 18.07
C ALA A 164 -8.48 -7.39 18.82
N VAL A 165 -8.60 -8.71 18.58
CA VAL A 165 -9.55 -9.56 19.31
C VAL A 165 -9.06 -9.82 20.73
N ASP A 166 -7.77 -10.12 20.90
CA ASP A 166 -7.19 -10.45 22.22
C ASP A 166 -7.31 -9.28 23.20
N ALA A 167 -7.23 -8.03 22.72
CA ALA A 167 -7.43 -6.85 23.56
C ALA A 167 -8.87 -6.73 24.10
N LEU A 168 -9.85 -7.27 23.38
CA LEU A 168 -11.27 -7.28 23.77
C LEU A 168 -11.57 -8.39 24.79
N LEU A 169 -10.65 -9.33 25.01
CA LEU A 169 -10.75 -10.30 26.12
C LEU A 169 -10.57 -9.66 27.50
N TYR A 170 -10.00 -8.45 27.56
CA TYR A 170 -9.77 -7.68 28.79
C TYR A 170 -10.95 -6.77 29.15
N ASP A 171 -12.06 -6.82 28.40
CA ASP A 171 -13.26 -6.03 28.66
C ASP A 171 -14.33 -6.81 29.44
N GLY A 172 -15.08 -6.08 30.27
CA GLY A 172 -16.20 -6.60 31.07
C GLY A 172 -15.79 -7.22 32.41
N ILE A 173 -16.80 -7.60 33.20
CA ILE A 173 -16.65 -8.16 34.56
C ILE A 173 -16.01 -9.56 34.52
N GLU A 174 -16.16 -10.27 33.40
CA GLU A 174 -15.52 -11.56 33.11
C GLU A 174 -14.32 -11.39 32.15
N GLY A 175 -13.73 -10.19 32.10
CA GLY A 175 -12.53 -9.90 31.34
C GLY A 175 -11.28 -10.51 31.99
N ARG A 176 -10.23 -10.70 31.20
CA ARG A 176 -8.88 -10.96 31.73
C ARG A 176 -8.38 -9.74 32.50
N TYR A 177 -7.63 -9.98 33.58
CA TYR A 177 -7.03 -8.93 34.41
C TYR A 177 -5.49 -8.85 34.27
N ASP A 178 -4.86 -9.84 33.64
CA ASP A 178 -3.41 -9.96 33.52
C ASP A 178 -2.85 -9.15 32.33
N THR A 179 -3.09 -7.83 32.32
CA THR A 179 -2.71 -6.93 31.22
C THR A 179 -1.21 -6.99 30.90
N TYR A 180 -0.36 -7.23 31.89
CA TYR A 180 1.08 -7.48 31.70
C TYR A 180 1.38 -8.65 30.75
N THR A 181 0.59 -9.73 30.80
CA THR A 181 0.73 -10.88 29.86
C THR A 181 0.47 -10.43 28.42
N PHE A 182 -0.52 -9.57 28.21
CA PHE A 182 -0.83 -8.99 26.91
C PHE A 182 0.27 -8.01 26.45
N GLU A 183 0.82 -7.19 27.35
CA GLU A 183 1.92 -6.28 27.03
C GLU A 183 3.21 -7.01 26.65
N GLU A 184 3.58 -8.09 27.33
CA GLU A 184 4.73 -8.94 26.93
C GLU A 184 4.52 -9.63 25.58
N LEU A 185 3.27 -9.97 25.24
CA LEU A 185 2.91 -10.65 24.00
C LEU A 185 2.84 -9.69 22.80
N TYR A 186 2.28 -8.49 23.00
CA TYR A 186 1.95 -7.53 21.93
C TYR A 186 2.68 -6.19 22.00
N GLY A 187 3.46 -5.90 23.05
CA GLY A 187 4.21 -4.65 23.22
C GLY A 187 3.39 -3.41 23.58
N MET A 188 2.08 -3.55 23.80
CA MET A 188 1.15 -2.44 24.06
C MET A 188 0.03 -2.86 25.01
N HIS A 189 -0.48 -1.91 25.81
CA HIS A 189 -1.63 -2.13 26.68
C HIS A 189 -2.90 -2.44 25.85
N PRO A 190 -3.78 -3.38 26.26
CA PRO A 190 -4.97 -3.74 25.48
C PRO A 190 -5.88 -2.53 25.20
N SER A 191 -6.05 -1.62 26.17
CA SER A 191 -6.83 -0.39 25.97
C SER A 191 -6.29 0.55 24.89
N ASP A 192 -5.00 0.48 24.56
CA ASP A 192 -4.42 1.27 23.47
C ASP A 192 -4.51 0.53 22.13
N VAL A 193 -4.35 -0.80 22.12
CA VAL A 193 -4.55 -1.61 20.92
C VAL A 193 -5.97 -1.45 20.36
N LYS A 194 -7.00 -1.38 21.22
CA LYS A 194 -8.39 -1.11 20.80
C LYS A 194 -8.60 0.25 20.11
N LYS A 195 -7.69 1.21 20.26
CA LYS A 195 -7.76 2.53 19.60
C LYS A 195 -7.09 2.52 18.22
N ILE A 196 -6.38 1.46 17.86
CA ILE A 196 -5.63 1.37 16.60
C ILE A 196 -6.59 1.01 15.46
N THR A 197 -6.73 1.94 14.51
CA THR A 197 -7.45 1.70 13.24
C THR A 197 -6.53 1.21 12.12
N HIS A 198 -5.22 1.45 12.24
CA HIS A 198 -4.20 1.07 11.24
C HIS A 198 -3.93 -0.44 11.26
N LYS A 199 -4.38 -1.12 10.19
CA LYS A 199 -4.18 -2.56 10.00
C LYS A 199 -2.70 -2.94 10.07
N GLU A 200 -1.83 -2.11 9.52
CA GLU A 200 -0.40 -2.36 9.41
C GLU A 200 0.27 -2.38 10.79
N THR A 201 -0.20 -1.56 11.74
CA THR A 201 0.23 -1.65 13.14
C THR A 201 -0.25 -2.96 13.76
N ILE A 202 -1.53 -3.32 13.61
CA ILE A 202 -2.09 -4.58 14.14
C ILE A 202 -1.32 -5.80 13.59
N ASP A 203 -0.98 -5.80 12.31
CA ASP A 203 -0.19 -6.88 11.69
C ASP A 203 1.23 -6.96 12.26
N ILE A 204 1.84 -5.84 12.66
CA ILE A 204 3.13 -5.80 13.38
C ILE A 204 3.00 -6.32 14.82
N LEU A 205 1.94 -5.97 15.57
CA LEU A 205 1.71 -6.54 16.90
C LEU A 205 1.51 -8.06 16.81
N ASN A 206 0.72 -8.52 15.82
CA ASN A 206 0.50 -9.93 15.53
C ASN A 206 1.78 -10.66 15.12
N LEU A 207 2.69 -9.99 14.42
CA LEU A 207 4.01 -10.53 14.06
C LEU A 207 4.89 -10.73 15.30
N HIS A 208 4.95 -9.74 16.19
CA HIS A 208 5.67 -9.86 17.46
C HIS A 208 5.13 -11.01 18.31
N ALA A 209 3.81 -11.09 18.50
CA ALA A 209 3.18 -12.17 19.26
C ALA A 209 3.46 -13.55 18.66
N ALA A 210 3.45 -13.68 17.33
CA ALA A 210 3.79 -14.94 16.66
C ALA A 210 5.26 -15.35 16.86
N VAL A 211 6.20 -14.40 17.00
CA VAL A 211 7.61 -14.67 17.31
C VAL A 211 7.80 -14.97 18.81
N ARG A 212 7.18 -14.20 19.71
CA ARG A 212 7.23 -14.40 21.17
C ARG A 212 6.63 -15.74 21.61
N ALA A 213 5.50 -16.14 21.04
CA ALA A 213 4.79 -17.37 21.39
C ALA A 213 5.30 -18.61 20.64
N ASN A 214 6.34 -18.51 19.82
CA ASN A 214 6.90 -19.66 19.11
C ASN A 214 7.70 -20.56 20.08
N ASN A 215 7.39 -21.85 20.10
CA ASN A 215 8.09 -22.83 20.95
C ASN A 215 9.25 -23.53 20.22
N ASP A 216 9.23 -23.57 18.89
CA ASP A 216 10.23 -24.26 18.07
C ASP A 216 11.39 -23.34 17.64
N LYS A 217 11.18 -22.02 17.66
CA LYS A 217 12.15 -21.02 17.19
C LYS A 217 12.22 -19.81 18.12
N THR A 218 13.44 -19.40 18.46
CA THR A 218 13.71 -18.20 19.25
C THR A 218 13.82 -16.97 18.34
N GLY A 219 13.14 -15.88 18.72
CA GLY A 219 13.28 -14.59 18.04
C GLY A 219 14.70 -14.02 18.10
N THR A 220 15.11 -13.21 17.11
CA THR A 220 16.40 -12.51 17.17
C THR A 220 16.33 -11.31 18.12
N ASP A 221 17.46 -11.01 18.78
CA ASP A 221 17.58 -9.86 19.67
C ASP A 221 17.43 -8.55 18.87
N GLU A 222 17.86 -8.56 17.60
CA GLU A 222 17.65 -7.46 16.66
C GLU A 222 16.16 -7.25 16.35
N PHE A 223 15.39 -8.31 16.09
CA PHE A 223 13.94 -8.21 15.85
C PHE A 223 13.23 -7.57 17.04
N TYR A 224 13.53 -8.02 18.27
CA TYR A 224 12.94 -7.43 19.48
C TYR A 224 13.36 -5.96 19.66
N LYS A 225 14.63 -5.61 19.38
CA LYS A 225 15.09 -4.21 19.41
C LYS A 225 14.35 -3.35 18.37
N LYS A 226 14.22 -3.83 17.12
CA LYS A 226 13.48 -3.14 16.05
C LYS A 226 12.00 -3.00 16.34
N PHE A 227 11.41 -3.98 17.01
CA PHE A 227 10.04 -3.89 17.49
C PHE A 227 9.88 -2.84 18.59
N ALA A 228 10.79 -2.79 19.58
CA ALA A 228 10.78 -1.75 20.60
C ALA A 228 11.01 -0.34 20.01
N GLU A 229 11.90 -0.20 19.01
CA GLU A 229 12.08 1.04 18.23
C GLU A 229 10.76 1.47 17.54
N PHE A 230 10.04 0.53 16.92
CA PHE A 230 8.73 0.79 16.31
C PHE A 230 7.66 1.19 17.32
N ILE A 231 7.49 0.44 18.42
CA ILE A 231 6.49 0.77 19.45
C ILE A 231 6.77 2.14 20.07
N LYS A 232 8.04 2.48 20.35
CA LYS A 232 8.42 3.80 20.86
C LYS A 232 8.04 4.91 19.88
N ALA A 233 8.36 4.75 18.59
CA ALA A 233 8.00 5.73 17.57
C ALA A 233 6.47 5.86 17.41
N PHE A 234 5.75 4.73 17.34
CA PHE A 234 4.29 4.71 17.20
C PHE A 234 3.58 5.42 18.36
N ARG A 235 4.01 5.19 19.61
CA ARG A 235 3.47 5.90 20.80
C ARG A 235 3.72 7.41 20.79
N MET A 236 4.68 7.90 20.00
CA MET A 236 4.97 9.33 19.83
C MET A 236 4.31 9.95 18.58
N SER A 237 3.69 9.14 17.71
CA SER A 237 2.95 9.62 16.53
C SER A 237 1.46 9.79 16.83
N ASP A 238 0.78 10.67 16.08
CA ASP A 238 -0.67 10.80 16.14
C ASP A 238 -1.33 9.50 15.61
N PRO A 239 -2.10 8.77 16.44
CA PRO A 239 -2.74 7.51 16.03
C PRO A 239 -3.87 7.68 15.00
N LYS A 240 -4.24 8.93 14.64
CA LYS A 240 -5.19 9.23 13.55
C LYS A 240 -4.51 9.43 12.20
N VAL A 241 -3.20 9.69 12.19
CA VAL A 241 -2.44 9.95 10.96
C VAL A 241 -1.80 8.65 10.48
N ASN A 242 -2.14 8.22 9.27
CA ASN A 242 -1.51 7.06 8.67
C ASN A 242 -0.02 7.34 8.42
N TYR A 243 0.85 6.82 9.29
CA TYR A 243 2.29 7.04 9.24
C TYR A 243 2.96 6.52 7.95
N LEU A 244 2.27 5.69 7.15
CA LEU A 244 2.76 5.23 5.86
C LEU A 244 2.50 6.25 4.73
N ILE A 245 1.46 7.08 4.86
CA ILE A 245 1.01 8.05 3.84
C ILE A 245 1.62 9.43 4.15
N GLY A 246 2.56 9.86 3.31
CA GLY A 246 3.20 11.18 3.41
C GLY A 246 4.60 11.20 2.80
N GLU A 247 5.05 12.37 2.37
CA GLU A 247 6.38 12.56 1.78
C GLU A 247 7.48 12.79 2.83
N SER A 248 7.11 13.26 4.03
CA SER A 248 8.06 13.55 5.10
C SER A 248 8.62 12.29 5.77
N THR A 249 9.85 12.39 6.30
CA THR A 249 10.52 11.33 7.05
C THR A 249 9.86 11.12 8.42
N ASN A 250 8.85 10.25 8.46
CA ASN A 250 8.21 9.80 9.69
C ASN A 250 9.05 8.69 10.37
N ALA A 251 9.44 8.89 11.63
CA ALA A 251 10.22 7.93 12.42
C ALA A 251 9.51 6.56 12.56
N THR A 252 8.18 6.56 12.74
CA THR A 252 7.35 5.35 12.79
C THR A 252 7.39 4.58 11.47
N ARG A 253 7.40 5.28 10.34
CA ARG A 253 7.55 4.65 9.01
C ARG A 253 8.94 4.04 8.82
N ALA A 254 9.99 4.73 9.24
CA ALA A 254 11.35 4.21 9.17
C ALA A 254 11.53 2.95 10.04
N ALA A 255 11.03 2.98 11.28
CA ALA A 255 11.05 1.83 12.18
C ALA A 255 10.22 0.65 11.66
N TYR A 256 9.03 0.90 11.11
CA TYR A 256 8.17 -0.10 10.47
C TYR A 256 8.91 -0.86 9.36
N TRP A 257 9.52 -0.15 8.40
CA TRP A 257 10.26 -0.78 7.30
C TRP A 257 11.55 -1.46 7.78
N SER A 258 12.21 -0.92 8.80
CA SER A 258 13.38 -1.56 9.42
C SER A 258 13.01 -2.89 10.07
N LEU A 259 11.87 -2.97 10.75
CA LEU A 259 11.37 -4.17 11.41
C LEU A 259 10.95 -5.24 10.40
N LEU A 260 10.23 -4.86 9.33
CA LEU A 260 9.79 -5.82 8.31
C LEU A 260 10.94 -6.52 7.57
N LYS A 261 12.08 -5.83 7.43
CA LYS A 261 13.30 -6.36 6.80
C LYS A 261 14.20 -7.16 7.76
N CYS A 262 13.92 -7.13 9.07
CA CYS A 262 14.76 -7.76 10.08
C CYS A 262 14.57 -9.29 10.11
N PRO A 263 15.64 -10.10 10.19
CA PRO A 263 15.56 -11.54 10.42
C PRO A 263 14.82 -11.85 11.73
N ARG A 264 13.73 -12.59 11.65
CA ARG A 264 12.79 -12.76 12.79
C ARG A 264 13.25 -13.79 13.81
N TYR A 265 13.82 -14.88 13.32
CA TYR A 265 14.26 -16.02 14.12
C TYR A 265 15.76 -16.19 14.01
N LYS A 266 16.41 -16.69 15.07
CA LYS A 266 17.79 -17.15 15.00
C LYS A 266 17.83 -18.39 14.08
N ASP A 267 18.85 -18.48 13.23
CA ASP A 267 19.05 -19.67 12.41
C ASP A 267 19.26 -20.89 13.33
N SER A 268 18.72 -22.04 12.93
CA SER A 268 18.88 -23.29 13.66
C SER A 268 20.35 -23.73 13.56
N ALA A 269 21.04 -23.76 14.69
CA ALA A 269 22.37 -24.34 14.84
C ALA A 269 22.34 -25.87 14.78
#